data_AF-A0A5C8ZEN5-F1
#
_entry.id   AF-A0A5C8ZEN5-F1
#
_cell.length_a   1.000
_cell.length_b   1.000
_cell.length_c   1.000
_cell.angle_alpha   90.00
_cell.angle_beta   90.00
_cell.angle_gamma   90.00
#
_symmetry.space_group_name_H-M   'P 1'
#
loop_
_entity.id
_entity.type
_entity.pdbx_description
1 polymer ?
#
loop_
_entity_poly.entity_id
_entity_poly.type
_entity_poly.pdbx_seq_one_letter_code
_entity_poly.pdbx_strand_id
1 'polypeptide(L)'
;MGRTTGRTAAETRHQVLRAAAEVVAERGGSAGLEEIATRAQVTKGGLLYHFRSKESLMHAVAQQLLDEFEHEVETALAQEDDDAPGRLTRAYARATLASAADAERTRRATTLLVHLQTDPAVAAMMQADAERWRDRLLADGLDPLVATLAIAAADGICMAPLYGDAPLVDDRERVLAAVLDLTRR
;
A
#
# COMPACT_ATOMS: atom_id res chain seq x y z
N MET A 1 35.36 -23.63 -13.33
CA MET A 1 33.97 -23.70 -12.84
C MET A 1 33.72 -22.48 -11.96
N GLY A 2 33.15 -21.41 -12.52
CA GLY A 2 32.83 -20.20 -11.77
C GLY A 2 31.55 -20.43 -10.97
N ARG A 3 31.60 -20.19 -9.66
CA ARG A 3 30.38 -20.12 -8.85
C ARG A 3 29.66 -18.84 -9.28
N THR A 4 28.61 -18.97 -10.09
CA THR A 4 27.61 -17.90 -10.22
C THR A 4 27.15 -17.60 -8.80
N THR A 5 27.42 -16.40 -8.30
CA THR A 5 26.88 -15.93 -7.02
C THR A 5 25.36 -15.96 -7.14
N GLY A 6 24.77 -17.05 -6.67
CA GLY A 6 23.33 -17.28 -6.72
C GLY A 6 22.61 -16.25 -5.86
N ARG A 7 21.39 -15.90 -6.28
CA ARG A 7 20.45 -15.07 -5.53
C ARG A 7 20.32 -15.60 -4.10
N THR A 8 20.39 -14.73 -3.10
CA THR A 8 20.18 -15.09 -1.70
C THR A 8 18.73 -15.52 -1.45
N ALA A 9 18.49 -16.18 -0.31
CA ALA A 9 17.14 -16.55 0.09
C ALA A 9 16.22 -15.32 0.25
N ALA A 10 16.75 -14.20 0.75
CA ALA A 10 16.00 -12.96 0.93
C ALA A 10 15.64 -12.31 -0.41
N GLU A 11 16.60 -12.20 -1.32
CA GLU A 11 16.35 -11.67 -2.67
C GLU A 11 15.35 -12.54 -3.45
N THR A 12 15.41 -13.87 -3.27
CA THR A 12 14.46 -14.79 -3.89
C THR A 12 13.06 -14.59 -3.33
N ARG A 13 12.94 -14.47 -2.00
CA ARG A 13 11.66 -14.16 -1.33
C ARG A 13 11.04 -12.87 -1.86
N HIS A 14 11.83 -11.79 -1.93
CA HIS A 14 11.37 -10.49 -2.43
C HIS A 14 10.93 -10.56 -3.90
N GLN A 15 11.70 -11.25 -4.75
CA GLN A 15 11.34 -11.44 -6.15
C GLN A 15 10.03 -12.22 -6.32
N VAL A 16 9.77 -13.21 -5.46
CA VAL A 16 8.51 -13.95 -5.44
C VAL A 16 7.34 -13.06 -5.01
N LEU A 17 7.52 -12.22 -3.98
CA LEU A 17 6.47 -11.28 -3.53
C LEU A 17 6.10 -10.28 -4.62
N ARG A 18 7.10 -9.68 -5.28
CA ARG A 18 6.88 -8.77 -6.41
C ARG A 18 6.12 -9.45 -7.55
N ALA A 19 6.57 -10.63 -7.96
CA ALA A 19 5.90 -11.40 -9.01
C ALA A 19 4.47 -11.77 -8.62
N ALA A 20 4.23 -12.14 -7.36
CA ALA A 20 2.90 -12.45 -6.86
C ALA A 20 1.98 -11.23 -6.90
N ALA A 21 2.44 -10.07 -6.44
CA ALA A 21 1.71 -8.81 -6.51
C ALA A 21 1.30 -8.47 -7.96
N GLU A 22 2.23 -8.58 -8.91
CA GLU A 22 1.97 -8.35 -10.34
C GLU A 22 0.91 -9.33 -10.89
N VAL A 23 1.08 -10.64 -10.68
CA VAL A 23 0.15 -11.67 -11.19
C VAL A 23 -1.24 -11.49 -10.59
N VAL A 24 -1.34 -11.21 -9.29
CA VAL A 24 -2.62 -11.04 -8.60
C VAL A 24 -3.32 -9.76 -9.04
N ALA A 25 -2.59 -8.67 -9.26
CA ALA A 25 -3.16 -7.44 -9.83
C ALA A 25 -3.75 -7.67 -11.23
N GLU A 26 -3.17 -8.58 -12.02
CA GLU A 26 -3.63 -8.90 -13.38
C GLU A 26 -4.76 -9.94 -13.43
N ARG A 27 -4.76 -10.91 -12.51
CA ARG A 27 -5.59 -12.13 -12.59
C ARG A 27 -6.55 -12.33 -11.42
N GLY A 28 -6.41 -11.56 -10.35
CA GLY A 28 -7.13 -11.74 -9.09
C GLY A 28 -7.05 -13.17 -8.57
N GLY A 29 -8.21 -13.73 -8.19
CA GLY A 29 -8.32 -15.09 -7.63
C GLY A 29 -7.75 -16.20 -8.52
N SER A 30 -7.70 -15.99 -9.84
CA SER A 30 -7.19 -16.95 -10.82
C SER A 30 -5.65 -17.06 -10.84
N ALA A 31 -4.92 -16.20 -10.11
CA ALA A 31 -3.46 -16.25 -10.05
C ALA A 31 -2.93 -17.63 -9.59
N GLY A 32 -2.13 -18.29 -10.41
CA GLY A 32 -1.59 -19.63 -10.12
C GLY A 32 -0.17 -19.60 -9.55
N LEU A 33 0.17 -20.53 -8.64
CA LEU A 33 1.53 -20.66 -8.10
C LEU A 33 2.59 -20.94 -9.18
N GLU A 34 2.22 -21.66 -10.24
CA GLU A 34 3.12 -21.93 -11.38
C GLU A 34 3.39 -20.68 -12.22
N GLU A 35 2.36 -19.85 -12.42
CA GLU A 35 2.50 -18.57 -13.11
C GLU A 35 3.40 -17.62 -12.31
N ILE A 36 3.16 -17.53 -10.99
CA ILE A 36 3.97 -16.72 -10.09
C ILE A 36 5.42 -17.20 -10.07
N ALA A 37 5.65 -18.52 -9.94
CA ALA A 37 7.00 -19.08 -9.95
C ALA A 37 7.73 -18.78 -11.27
N THR A 38 7.03 -18.92 -12.40
CA THR A 38 7.56 -18.59 -13.72
C THR A 38 7.95 -17.11 -13.80
N ARG A 39 7.08 -16.20 -13.34
CA ARG A 39 7.34 -14.75 -13.35
C ARG A 39 8.47 -14.34 -12.41
N ALA A 40 8.58 -15.01 -11.26
CA ALA A 40 9.67 -14.84 -10.32
C ALA A 40 11.00 -15.49 -10.79
N GLN A 41 10.97 -16.25 -11.89
CA GLN A 41 12.08 -17.04 -12.41
C GLN A 41 12.62 -18.03 -11.36
N VAL A 42 11.72 -18.72 -10.67
CA VAL A 42 12.02 -19.77 -9.69
C VAL A 42 11.22 -21.03 -10.01
N THR A 43 11.60 -22.16 -9.42
CA THR A 43 10.77 -23.37 -9.48
C THR A 43 9.60 -23.26 -8.50
N LYS A 44 8.50 -23.99 -8.76
CA LYS A 44 7.37 -24.11 -7.81
C LYS A 44 7.85 -24.61 -6.43
N GLY A 45 8.78 -25.55 -6.40
CA GLY A 45 9.41 -26.02 -5.16
C GLY A 45 10.22 -24.94 -4.45
N GLY A 46 10.97 -24.11 -5.20
CA GLY A 46 11.71 -22.97 -4.66
C GLY A 46 10.79 -21.87 -4.10
N LEU A 47 9.65 -21.62 -4.74
CA LEU A 47 8.61 -20.75 -4.19
C LEU A 47 8.06 -21.33 -2.87
N LEU A 48 7.67 -22.62 -2.89
CA LEU A 48 7.06 -23.29 -1.74
C LEU A 48 8.01 -23.42 -0.53
N TYR A 49 9.32 -23.38 -0.77
CA TYR A 49 10.31 -23.26 0.30
C TYR A 49 10.15 -21.97 1.11
N HIS A 50 9.78 -20.85 0.48
CA HIS A 50 9.56 -19.56 1.12
C HIS A 50 8.12 -19.32 1.61
N PHE A 51 7.14 -19.91 0.92
CA PHE A 51 5.71 -19.73 1.20
C PHE A 51 5.01 -21.07 1.12
N ARG A 52 4.59 -21.60 2.27
CA ARG A 52 4.08 -22.98 2.38
C ARG A 52 2.80 -23.23 1.58
N SER A 53 2.05 -22.17 1.24
CA SER A 53 0.85 -22.22 0.43
C SER A 53 0.61 -20.92 -0.34
N LYS A 54 -0.36 -20.93 -1.28
CA LYS A 54 -0.78 -19.72 -2.00
C LYS A 54 -1.32 -18.68 -1.02
N GLU A 55 -2.12 -19.10 -0.04
CA GLU A 55 -2.68 -18.24 1.01
C GLU A 55 -1.55 -17.55 1.79
N SER A 56 -0.54 -18.31 2.25
CA SER A 56 0.60 -17.72 2.97
C SER A 56 1.40 -16.71 2.13
N LEU A 57 1.41 -16.88 0.80
CA LEU A 57 2.00 -15.93 -0.12
C LEU A 57 1.12 -14.68 -0.27
N MET A 58 -0.20 -14.82 -0.40
CA MET A 58 -1.13 -13.68 -0.48
C MET A 58 -1.09 -12.85 0.80
N HIS A 59 -1.04 -13.49 1.97
CA HIS A 59 -0.92 -12.82 3.27
C HIS A 59 0.38 -12.02 3.36
N ALA A 60 1.49 -12.58 2.87
CA ALA A 60 2.76 -11.89 2.84
C ALA A 60 2.80 -10.73 1.83
N VAL A 61 2.11 -10.83 0.69
CA VAL A 61 1.94 -9.71 -0.24
C VAL A 61 1.13 -8.60 0.42
N ALA A 62 0.01 -8.94 1.07
CA ALA A 62 -0.81 -7.96 1.79
C ALA A 62 0.00 -7.25 2.89
N GLN A 63 0.74 -8.01 3.70
CA GLN A 63 1.62 -7.45 4.74
C GLN A 63 2.67 -6.49 4.13
N GLN A 64 3.29 -6.87 3.01
CA GLN A 64 4.27 -6.01 2.35
C GLN A 64 3.66 -4.66 1.93
N LEU A 65 2.42 -4.65 1.42
CA LEU A 65 1.74 -3.40 1.05
C LEU A 65 1.47 -2.50 2.26
N LEU A 66 1.07 -3.10 3.40
CA LEU A 66 0.85 -2.36 4.65
C LEU A 66 2.17 -1.77 5.18
N ASP A 67 3.24 -2.57 5.17
CA ASP A 67 4.57 -2.16 5.61
C ASP A 67 5.15 -1.05 4.70
N GLU A 68 4.97 -1.17 3.39
CA GLU A 68 5.38 -0.16 2.40
C GLU A 68 4.69 1.17 2.66
N PHE A 69 3.37 1.17 2.86
CA PHE A 69 2.62 2.39 3.16
C PHE A 69 3.02 2.99 4.51
N GLU A 70 3.21 2.18 5.56
CA GLU A 70 3.71 2.67 6.84
C GLU A 70 5.08 3.35 6.70
N HIS A 71 5.98 2.77 5.90
CA HIS A 71 7.28 3.37 5.61
C HIS A 71 7.18 4.70 4.83
N GLU A 72 6.24 4.81 3.89
CA GLU A 72 5.97 6.06 3.17
C GLU A 72 5.48 7.16 4.13
N VAL A 73 4.58 6.83 5.05
CA VAL A 73 4.11 7.76 6.08
C VAL A 73 5.24 8.15 7.04
N GLU A 74 6.06 7.21 7.50
CA GLU A 74 7.22 7.51 8.36
C GLU A 74 8.23 8.43 7.65
N THR A 75 8.46 8.20 6.36
CA THR A 75 9.34 9.04 5.54
C THR A 75 8.77 10.45 5.42
N ALA A 76 7.47 10.59 5.17
CA ALA A 76 6.81 11.90 5.13
C ALA A 76 6.78 12.59 6.50
N LEU A 77 6.61 11.82 7.58
CA LEU A 77 6.61 12.32 8.95
C LEU A 77 7.97 12.88 9.36
N ALA A 78 9.06 12.23 8.93
CA ALA A 78 10.42 12.70 9.15
C ALA A 78 10.74 14.04 8.44
N GLN A 79 9.90 14.45 7.47
CA GLN A 79 10.02 15.73 6.76
C GLN A 79 9.19 16.86 7.39
N GLU A 80 8.38 16.57 8.41
CA GLU A 80 7.60 17.62 9.09
C GLU A 80 8.49 18.36 10.10
N ASP A 81 8.48 19.70 10.01
CA ASP A 81 9.40 20.61 10.71
C ASP A 81 9.03 20.89 12.18
N ASP A 82 7.88 20.40 12.64
CA ASP A 82 7.37 20.62 14.00
C ASP A 82 6.68 19.37 14.57
N ASP A 83 6.47 19.38 15.89
CA ASP A 83 5.63 18.43 16.62
C ASP A 83 4.24 19.02 16.91
N ALA A 84 3.75 19.92 16.03
CA ALA A 84 2.44 20.52 16.20
C ALA A 84 1.33 19.49 15.97
N PRO A 85 0.11 19.73 16.51
CA PRO A 85 -1.05 18.91 16.18
C PRO A 85 -1.22 18.74 14.67
N GLY A 86 -1.70 17.56 14.25
CA GLY A 86 -1.93 17.24 12.84
C GLY A 86 -0.70 16.75 12.08
N ARG A 87 0.46 16.62 12.72
CA ARG A 87 1.71 16.21 12.08
C ARG A 87 1.59 14.84 11.41
N LEU A 88 1.00 13.84 12.08
CA LEU A 88 0.79 12.52 11.49
C LEU A 88 -0.22 12.56 10.34
N THR A 89 -1.28 13.35 10.50
CA THR A 89 -2.34 13.52 9.51
C THR A 89 -1.77 14.14 8.22
N ARG A 90 -0.89 15.14 8.35
CA ARG A 90 -0.18 15.73 7.20
C ARG A 90 0.76 14.72 6.53
N ALA A 91 1.53 13.97 7.32
CA ALA A 91 2.41 12.92 6.79
C ALA A 91 1.64 11.84 6.04
N TYR A 92 0.53 11.36 6.61
CA TYR A 92 -0.37 10.40 5.97
C TYR A 92 -0.88 10.94 4.64
N ALA A 93 -1.45 12.15 4.63
CA ALA A 93 -1.98 12.76 3.41
C ALA A 93 -0.89 12.92 2.33
N ARG A 94 0.35 13.28 2.71
CA ARG A 94 1.48 13.34 1.78
C ARG A 94 1.81 11.99 1.17
N ALA A 95 1.91 10.94 1.98
CA ALA A 95 2.20 9.59 1.52
C ALA A 95 1.13 9.10 0.52
N THR A 96 -0.14 9.18 0.91
CA THR A 96 -1.27 8.77 0.06
C THR A 96 -1.31 9.53 -1.27
N LEU A 97 -1.13 10.85 -1.24
CA LEU A 97 -1.16 11.67 -2.46
C LEU A 97 0.10 11.51 -3.31
N ALA A 98 1.26 11.25 -2.71
CA ALA A 98 2.48 10.95 -3.45
C ALA A 98 2.32 9.67 -4.29
N SER A 99 1.70 8.62 -3.73
CA SER A 99 1.37 7.40 -4.46
C SER A 99 0.49 7.68 -5.68
N ALA A 100 -0.51 8.56 -5.52
CA ALA A 100 -1.41 9.02 -6.57
C ALA A 100 -0.73 9.82 -7.72
N ALA A 101 0.59 10.10 -7.68
CA ALA A 101 1.32 10.73 -8.78
C ALA A 101 1.30 9.89 -10.07
N ASP A 102 1.29 8.58 -9.89
CA ASP A 102 1.39 7.59 -10.95
C ASP A 102 0.06 6.84 -10.98
N ALA A 103 -0.85 7.31 -11.84
CA ALA A 103 -2.21 6.78 -11.91
C ALA A 103 -2.25 5.28 -12.23
N GLU A 104 -1.33 4.80 -13.07
CA GLU A 104 -1.26 3.38 -13.43
C GLU A 104 -0.74 2.53 -12.27
N ARG A 105 0.28 3.00 -11.54
CA ARG A 105 0.76 2.35 -10.31
C ARG A 105 -0.33 2.31 -9.25
N THR A 106 -1.00 3.45 -9.02
CA THR A 106 -2.09 3.57 -8.06
C THR A 106 -3.19 2.59 -8.40
N ARG A 107 -3.67 2.59 -9.65
CA ARG A 107 -4.70 1.67 -10.13
C ARG A 107 -4.32 0.20 -9.90
N ARG A 108 -3.05 -0.18 -10.17
CA ARG A 108 -2.55 -1.55 -9.92
C ARG A 108 -2.54 -1.89 -8.44
N ALA A 109 -2.00 -1.02 -7.58
CA ALA A 109 -1.97 -1.24 -6.13
C ALA A 109 -3.38 -1.37 -5.55
N THR A 110 -4.30 -0.49 -5.94
CA THR A 110 -5.68 -0.54 -5.47
C THR A 110 -6.42 -1.78 -5.98
N THR A 111 -6.20 -2.17 -7.24
CA THR A 111 -6.77 -3.42 -7.81
C THR A 111 -6.22 -4.66 -7.08
N LEU A 112 -4.93 -4.67 -6.76
CA LEU A 112 -4.30 -5.73 -5.98
C LEU A 112 -4.96 -5.85 -4.59
N LEU A 113 -5.15 -4.74 -3.88
CA LEU A 113 -5.84 -4.73 -2.58
C LEU A 113 -7.27 -5.28 -2.68
N VAL A 114 -8.03 -4.85 -3.70
CA VAL A 114 -9.39 -5.36 -3.98
C VAL A 114 -9.41 -6.87 -4.22
N HIS A 115 -8.38 -7.42 -4.87
CA HIS A 115 -8.27 -8.87 -5.05
C HIS A 115 -7.88 -9.60 -3.77
N LEU A 116 -6.92 -9.05 -3.01
CA LEU A 116 -6.41 -9.69 -1.79
C LEU A 116 -7.44 -9.71 -0.67
N GLN A 117 -8.26 -8.65 -0.51
CA GLN A 117 -9.29 -8.56 0.53
C GLN A 117 -10.43 -9.60 0.38
N THR A 118 -10.47 -10.36 -0.72
CA THR A 118 -11.41 -11.48 -0.86
C THR A 118 -11.06 -12.67 0.05
N ASP A 119 -9.81 -12.76 0.51
CA ASP A 119 -9.38 -13.66 1.58
C ASP A 119 -9.78 -13.08 2.95
N PRO A 120 -10.56 -13.79 3.78
CA PRO A 120 -11.00 -13.30 5.09
C PRO A 120 -9.86 -12.95 6.06
N ALA A 121 -8.73 -13.66 6.00
CA ALA A 121 -7.59 -13.37 6.84
C ALA A 121 -6.91 -12.07 6.41
N VAL A 122 -6.81 -11.81 5.10
CA VAL A 122 -6.30 -10.53 4.60
C VAL A 122 -7.26 -9.39 4.95
N ALA A 123 -8.57 -9.59 4.78
CA ALA A 123 -9.56 -8.59 5.18
C ALA A 123 -9.44 -8.22 6.66
N ALA A 124 -9.25 -9.21 7.53
CA ALA A 124 -9.03 -8.99 8.96
C ALA A 124 -7.71 -8.22 9.24
N MET A 125 -6.63 -8.51 8.51
CA MET A 125 -5.38 -7.75 8.61
C MET A 125 -5.57 -6.29 8.23
N MET A 126 -6.25 -6.02 7.11
CA MET A 126 -6.52 -4.65 6.63
C MET A 126 -7.43 -3.89 7.59
N GLN A 127 -8.43 -4.56 8.18
CA GLN A 127 -9.29 -3.96 9.19
C GLN A 127 -8.51 -3.57 10.46
N ALA A 128 -7.63 -4.45 10.95
CA ALA A 128 -6.79 -4.16 12.10
C ALA A 128 -5.80 -3.01 11.81
N ASP A 129 -5.30 -2.93 10.58
CA ASP A 129 -4.45 -1.83 10.12
C ASP A 129 -5.19 -0.49 10.10
N ALA A 130 -6.40 -0.48 9.52
CA ALA A 130 -7.26 0.70 9.49
C ALA A 130 -7.63 1.18 10.91
N GLU A 131 -7.90 0.25 11.83
CA GLU A 131 -8.16 0.57 13.24
C GLU A 131 -6.93 1.18 13.93
N ARG A 132 -5.73 0.61 13.68
CA ARG A 132 -4.45 1.16 14.17
C ARG A 132 -4.22 2.59 13.67
N TRP A 133 -4.43 2.83 12.37
CA TRP A 133 -4.30 4.17 11.79
C TRP A 133 -5.32 5.14 12.38
N ARG A 134 -6.58 4.73 12.48
CA ARG A 134 -7.65 5.54 13.07
C ARG A 134 -7.30 5.98 14.48
N ASP A 135 -6.83 5.08 15.34
CA ASP A 135 -6.45 5.42 16.71
C ASP A 135 -5.26 6.39 16.77
N ARG A 136 -4.24 6.19 15.91
CA ARG A 136 -3.09 7.11 15.82
C ARG A 136 -3.49 8.50 15.32
N LEU A 137 -4.34 8.57 14.31
CA LEU A 137 -4.81 9.83 13.71
C LEU A 137 -5.72 10.60 14.66
N LEU A 138 -6.57 9.92 15.43
CA LEU A 138 -7.38 10.55 16.48
C LEU A 138 -6.51 11.08 17.64
N ALA A 139 -5.36 10.46 17.89
CA ALA A 139 -4.40 10.91 18.89
C ALA A 139 -3.48 12.05 18.41
N ASP A 140 -3.58 12.48 17.15
CA ASP A 140 -2.70 13.49 16.52
C ASP A 140 -3.06 14.94 16.91
N GLY A 141 -3.99 15.13 17.86
CA GLY A 141 -4.32 16.43 18.44
C GLY A 141 -5.21 17.34 17.59
N LEU A 142 -5.71 16.87 16.45
CA LEU A 142 -6.70 17.59 15.63
C LEU A 142 -8.13 17.38 16.13
N ASP A 143 -9.03 18.28 15.75
CA ASP A 143 -10.46 17.99 15.78
C ASP A 143 -10.75 16.73 14.92
N PRO A 144 -11.48 15.72 15.45
CA PRO A 144 -11.76 14.49 14.71
C PRO A 144 -12.43 14.70 13.34
N LEU A 145 -13.25 15.75 13.18
CA LEU A 145 -13.84 16.10 11.90
C LEU A 145 -12.78 16.58 10.91
N VAL A 146 -11.84 17.41 11.37
CA VAL A 146 -10.73 17.91 10.54
C VAL A 146 -9.85 16.76 10.07
N ALA A 147 -9.46 15.85 10.97
CA ALA A 147 -8.70 14.66 10.62
C ALA A 147 -9.47 13.79 9.61
N THR A 148 -10.78 13.56 9.83
CA THR A 148 -11.63 12.78 8.93
C THR A 148 -11.68 13.39 7.53
N LEU A 149 -11.86 14.71 7.41
CA LEU A 149 -11.91 15.40 6.12
C LEU A 149 -10.57 15.33 5.38
N ALA A 150 -9.46 15.50 6.09
CA ALA A 150 -8.12 15.41 5.52
C ALA A 150 -7.85 14.01 4.93
N ILE A 151 -8.15 12.96 5.70
CA ILE A 151 -7.92 11.57 5.30
C ILE A 151 -8.87 11.16 4.18
N ALA A 152 -10.16 11.49 4.28
CA ALA A 152 -11.14 11.20 3.23
C ALA A 152 -10.80 11.85 1.90
N ALA A 153 -10.25 13.08 1.92
CA ALA A 153 -9.77 13.74 0.71
C ALA A 153 -8.56 13.03 0.10
N ALA A 154 -7.60 12.61 0.92
CA ALA A 154 -6.42 11.89 0.46
C ALA A 154 -6.76 10.50 -0.11
N ASP A 155 -7.51 9.70 0.65
CA ASP A 155 -7.92 8.35 0.25
C ASP A 155 -8.85 8.38 -0.98
N GLY A 156 -9.75 9.37 -1.04
CA GLY A 156 -10.67 9.54 -2.17
C GLY A 156 -9.94 9.72 -3.50
N ILE A 157 -8.85 10.50 -3.53
CA ILE A 157 -8.02 10.68 -4.72
C ILE A 157 -7.33 9.38 -5.12
N CYS A 158 -6.81 8.62 -4.15
CA CYS A 158 -6.13 7.34 -4.41
C CYS A 158 -7.09 6.27 -4.97
N MET A 159 -8.36 6.28 -4.56
CA MET A 159 -9.37 5.31 -4.99
C MET A 159 -10.05 5.67 -6.31
N ALA A 160 -9.97 6.94 -6.74
CA ALA A 160 -10.68 7.46 -7.90
C ALA A 160 -10.40 6.69 -9.23
N PRO A 161 -9.16 6.17 -9.48
CA PRO A 161 -8.88 5.38 -10.69
C PRO A 161 -9.70 4.10 -10.82
N LEU A 162 -10.22 3.54 -9.71
CA LEU A 162 -11.08 2.35 -9.76
C LEU A 162 -12.44 2.62 -10.39
N TYR A 163 -12.92 3.86 -10.28
CA TYR A 163 -14.26 4.24 -10.71
C TYR A 163 -14.29 4.86 -12.12
N GLY A 164 -13.16 4.81 -12.85
CA GLY A 164 -13.04 5.31 -14.23
C GLY A 164 -12.60 6.78 -14.35
N ASP A 165 -12.13 7.35 -13.25
CA ASP A 165 -11.54 8.67 -13.02
C ASP A 165 -11.82 9.84 -13.98
N ALA A 166 -12.48 10.85 -13.42
CA ALA A 166 -11.93 12.20 -13.42
C ALA A 166 -12.23 12.82 -12.04
N PRO A 167 -11.23 13.16 -11.22
CA PRO A 167 -11.48 13.95 -10.02
C PRO A 167 -12.13 15.28 -10.42
N LEU A 168 -13.01 15.82 -9.56
CA LEU A 168 -13.64 17.13 -9.80
C LEU A 168 -12.60 18.26 -9.95
N VAL A 169 -11.42 18.05 -9.39
CA VAL A 169 -10.22 18.86 -9.52
C VAL A 169 -9.06 17.91 -9.76
N ASP A 170 -8.52 17.86 -10.97
CA ASP A 170 -7.30 17.11 -11.31
C ASP A 170 -6.04 17.88 -10.88
N ASP A 171 -6.04 18.32 -9.63
CA ASP A 171 -4.96 19.09 -9.04
C ASP A 171 -4.72 18.61 -7.62
N ARG A 172 -4.06 17.44 -7.57
CA ARG A 172 -3.58 16.81 -6.34
C ARG A 172 -2.78 17.80 -5.47
N GLU A 173 -1.96 18.66 -6.08
CA GLU A 173 -1.15 19.63 -5.33
C GLU A 173 -2.02 20.63 -4.60
N ARG A 174 -3.11 21.11 -5.23
CA ARG A 174 -4.12 21.94 -4.57
C ARG A 174 -4.84 21.21 -3.46
N VAL A 175 -5.17 19.93 -3.63
CA VAL A 175 -5.81 19.15 -2.56
C VAL A 175 -4.85 18.94 -1.39
N LEU A 176 -3.59 18.61 -1.65
CA LEU A 176 -2.56 18.52 -0.62
C LEU A 176 -2.42 19.87 0.11
N ALA A 177 -2.29 20.98 -0.61
CA ALA A 177 -2.20 22.30 -0.01
C ALA A 177 -3.41 22.61 0.89
N ALA A 178 -4.62 22.31 0.44
CA ALA A 178 -5.83 22.51 1.23
C ALA A 178 -5.86 21.63 2.50
N VAL A 179 -5.41 20.38 2.42
CA VAL A 179 -5.28 19.49 3.59
C VAL A 179 -4.25 20.01 4.57
N LEU A 180 -3.08 20.46 4.10
CA LEU A 180 -2.04 21.02 4.95
C LEU A 180 -2.50 22.30 5.65
N ASP A 181 -3.24 23.18 4.95
CA ASP A 181 -3.80 24.40 5.54
C ASP A 181 -4.89 24.08 6.57
N LEU A 182 -5.73 23.07 6.31
CA LEU A 182 -6.80 22.67 7.23
C LEU A 182 -6.23 22.11 8.54
N THR A 183 -5.12 21.39 8.48
CA THR A 183 -4.49 20.68 9.60
C THR A 183 -3.46 21.52 10.39
N ARG A 184 -3.32 22.81 10.06
CA ARG A 184 -2.47 23.77 10.77
C ARG A 184 -3.25 24.86 11.51
N ARG A 185 -4.58 24.83 11.43
CA ARG A 185 -5.48 25.82 12.04
C ARG A 185 -5.79 25.50 13.49
#